data_AF-A0A533HRD3-F1
#
_entry.id   AF-A0A533HRD3-F1
#
_cell.length_a   1.000
_cell.length_b   1.000
_cell.length_c   1.000
_cell.angle_alpha   90.00
_cell.angle_beta   90.00
_cell.angle_gamma   90.00
#
_symmetry.space_group_name_H-M   'P 1'
#
loop_
_entity.id
_entity.type
_entity.pdbx_description
1 polymer ?
#
loop_
_entity_poly.entity_id
_entity_poly.type
_entity_poly.pdbx_seq_one_letter_code
_entity_poly.pdbx_strand_id
1 'polypeptide(L)'
;RKELIEKNLIKAVIQLPSNLITNTAIPTTLLILQKDNSDKITFIDASEIYTQKGRMQNTFEDENITTIMKALEEETEISVKVNKQEVKDNDYNLSPIRYLVNIEDRLVSPTELTNIVETIRGKDVSKKRLDEEESKDKSGYLLNLSDVKDYKIDTPKQQISQDILDEYERYLLKPKDIVLSTRSSDLKIAIVTESLAKDNLIISSNFNILRIKDDKVSPYYLFAFLTSEIGVEQLKQLMTGTVINVISQKSLQEYKVSMLDEETQEDIAFKMEEELLEYYSYLKKVKNFKEKLPQLFNENGGE
;
A
#
# COMPACT_ATOMS: atom_id res chain seq x y z
N ARG A 1 22.63 6.99 0.70
CA ARG A 1 21.89 7.13 1.97
C ARG A 1 22.76 6.80 3.17
N LYS A 2 23.09 5.52 3.41
CA LYS A 2 23.90 5.07 4.57
C LYS A 2 25.15 5.91 4.80
N GLU A 3 25.98 6.08 3.78
CA GLU A 3 27.22 6.88 3.89
C GLU A 3 27.01 8.35 4.26
N LEU A 4 25.98 9.01 3.73
CA LEU A 4 25.68 10.42 4.04
C LEU A 4 25.24 10.59 5.49
N ILE A 5 24.45 9.64 5.98
CA ILE A 5 23.98 9.59 7.37
C ILE A 5 25.18 9.30 8.28
N GLU A 6 26.00 8.29 7.94
CA GLU A 6 27.17 7.93 8.73
C GLU A 6 28.21 9.05 8.86
N LYS A 7 28.35 9.88 7.82
CA LYS A 7 29.27 11.02 7.78
C LYS A 7 28.67 12.33 8.34
N ASN A 8 27.45 12.31 8.90
CA ASN A 8 26.75 13.48 9.42
C ASN A 8 26.68 14.64 8.39
N LEU A 9 26.31 14.29 7.15
CA LEU A 9 26.23 15.25 6.05
C LEU A 9 24.82 15.76 5.79
N ILE A 10 23.80 15.13 6.37
CA ILE A 10 22.39 15.50 6.13
C ILE A 10 21.93 16.36 7.30
N LYS A 11 21.53 17.60 7.01
CA LYS A 11 20.88 18.48 7.98
C LYS A 11 19.38 18.32 7.97
N ALA A 12 18.79 18.28 6.79
CA ALA A 12 17.35 18.16 6.64
C ALA A 12 16.94 17.40 5.38
N VAL A 13 15.78 16.76 5.45
CA VAL A 13 15.09 16.12 4.33
C VAL A 13 13.68 16.71 4.25
N ILE A 14 13.37 17.39 3.15
CA ILE A 14 12.08 18.04 2.94
C ILE A 14 11.38 17.35 1.77
N GLN A 15 10.27 16.67 2.04
CA GLN A 15 9.41 16.16 0.98
C GLN A 15 8.58 17.31 0.41
N LEU A 16 8.68 17.55 -0.90
CA LEU A 16 8.01 18.65 -1.57
C LEU A 16 6.71 18.17 -2.24
N PRO A 17 5.78 19.10 -2.51
CA PRO A 17 4.57 18.81 -3.28
C PRO A 17 4.85 18.17 -4.63
N SER A 18 3.91 17.35 -5.08
CA SER A 18 3.84 16.90 -6.48
C SER A 18 3.57 18.10 -7.41
N ASN A 19 3.79 17.92 -8.72
CA ASN A 19 3.45 18.93 -9.75
C ASN A 19 4.12 20.31 -9.60
N LEU A 20 5.21 20.44 -8.84
CA LEU A 20 5.99 21.69 -8.77
C LEU A 20 6.83 21.94 -10.03
N ILE A 21 7.45 20.88 -10.56
CA ILE A 21 8.31 20.96 -11.74
C ILE A 21 7.43 20.84 -12.99
N THR A 22 7.59 21.77 -13.92
CA THR A 22 6.89 21.72 -15.21
C THR A 22 7.21 20.41 -15.95
N ASN A 23 6.19 19.81 -16.57
CA ASN A 23 6.27 18.57 -17.35
C ASN A 23 6.45 17.26 -16.56
N THR A 24 6.39 17.26 -15.22
CA THR A 24 6.38 16.02 -14.44
C THR A 24 5.51 16.13 -13.19
N ALA A 25 4.75 15.07 -12.91
CA ALA A 25 3.97 14.94 -11.67
C ALA A 25 4.76 14.30 -10.53
N ILE A 26 6.02 13.91 -10.77
CA ILE A 26 6.84 13.20 -9.80
C ILE A 26 7.10 14.10 -8.58
N PRO A 27 6.70 13.68 -7.36
CA PRO A 27 7.06 14.39 -6.13
C PRO A 27 8.58 14.42 -5.97
N THR A 28 9.10 15.55 -5.50
CA THR A 28 10.54 15.74 -5.30
C THR A 28 10.88 15.90 -3.83
N THR A 29 12.15 15.70 -3.49
CA THR A 29 12.66 15.84 -2.13
C THR A 29 13.85 16.77 -2.16
N LEU A 30 13.84 17.80 -1.31
CA LEU A 30 14.99 18.66 -1.09
C LEU A 30 15.86 18.07 0.02
N LEU A 31 17.09 17.71 -0.32
CA LEU A 31 18.08 17.22 0.63
C LEU A 31 19.06 18.34 0.98
N ILE A 32 19.02 18.81 2.22
CA ILE A 32 19.93 19.85 2.70
C ILE A 32 21.18 19.18 3.26
N LEU A 33 22.28 19.33 2.54
CA LEU A 33 23.58 18.82 2.96
C LEU A 33 24.35 19.90 3.70
N GLN A 34 24.67 19.64 4.96
CA GLN A 34 25.54 20.49 5.76
C GLN A 34 26.36 19.55 6.64
N LYS A 35 27.69 19.65 6.55
CA LYS A 35 28.57 18.95 7.48
C LYS A 35 28.46 19.66 8.83
N ASP A 36 27.87 18.98 9.79
CA ASP A 36 27.66 19.47 11.15
C ASP A 36 28.00 18.36 12.16
N ASN A 37 28.33 18.75 13.38
CA ASN A 37 28.53 17.82 14.50
C ASN A 37 27.20 17.39 15.15
N SER A 38 26.07 17.95 14.72
CA SER A 38 24.74 17.49 15.12
C SER A 38 24.51 16.03 14.70
N ASP A 39 23.98 15.22 15.63
CA ASP A 39 23.56 13.85 15.35
C ASP A 39 22.06 13.74 15.01
N LYS A 40 21.40 14.90 14.79
CA LYS A 40 19.98 15.00 14.46
C LYS A 40 19.78 15.45 13.02
N ILE A 41 18.77 14.86 12.37
CA ILE A 41 18.30 15.22 11.03
C ILE A 41 16.87 15.77 11.17
N THR A 42 16.60 16.93 10.57
CA THR A 42 15.23 17.48 10.50
C THR A 42 14.49 16.85 9.33
N PHE A 43 13.38 16.18 9.58
CA PHE A 43 12.47 15.68 8.56
C PHE A 43 11.27 16.61 8.45
N ILE A 44 10.89 16.98 7.23
CA ILE A 44 9.77 17.89 6.97
C ILE A 44 8.90 17.32 5.86
N ASP A 45 7.60 17.15 6.12
CA ASP A 45 6.62 16.82 5.08
C ASP A 45 5.90 18.09 4.61
N ALA A 46 6.40 18.66 3.53
CA ALA A 46 5.77 19.81 2.89
C ALA A 46 4.88 19.40 1.71
N SER A 47 4.53 18.13 1.54
CA SER A 47 3.80 17.63 0.36
C SER A 47 2.47 18.32 0.10
N GLU A 48 1.80 18.77 1.17
CA GLU A 48 0.52 19.50 1.12
C GLU A 48 0.68 21.03 1.27
N ILE A 49 1.92 21.53 1.26
CA ILE A 49 2.23 22.95 1.43
C ILE A 49 2.44 23.60 0.06
N TYR A 50 1.36 24.01 -0.61
CA TYR A 50 1.43 24.67 -1.91
C TYR A 50 0.19 25.50 -2.21
N THR A 51 0.31 26.38 -3.20
CA THR A 51 -0.84 27.01 -3.86
C THR A 51 -1.05 26.35 -5.23
N GLN A 52 -2.27 25.88 -5.50
CA GLN A 52 -2.60 25.24 -6.77
C GLN A 52 -2.77 26.30 -7.87
N LYS A 53 -1.96 26.21 -8.92
CA LYS A 53 -2.01 27.11 -10.09
C LYS A 53 -2.57 26.37 -11.30
N GLY A 54 -3.84 26.63 -11.61
CA GLY A 54 -4.53 25.90 -12.67
C GLY A 54 -4.81 24.46 -12.26
N ARG A 55 -4.99 23.54 -13.24
CA ARG A 55 -5.44 22.17 -12.94
C ARG A 55 -4.31 21.19 -12.59
N MET A 56 -3.09 21.43 -13.08
CA MET A 56 -2.02 20.43 -13.08
C MET A 56 -0.67 20.95 -12.57
N GLN A 57 -0.63 22.14 -11.97
CA GLN A 57 0.62 22.73 -11.50
C GLN A 57 0.46 23.28 -10.09
N ASN A 58 1.41 22.94 -9.22
CA ASN A 58 1.53 23.51 -7.89
C ASN A 58 2.65 24.57 -7.90
N THR A 59 2.50 25.61 -7.09
CA THR A 59 3.52 26.64 -6.90
C THR A 59 3.66 26.96 -5.43
N PHE A 60 4.78 27.56 -5.05
CA PHE A 60 4.93 28.16 -3.73
C PHE A 60 4.62 29.65 -3.79
N GLU A 61 3.85 30.12 -2.81
CA GLU A 61 3.72 31.52 -2.44
C GLU A 61 4.55 31.79 -1.17
N ASP A 62 4.76 33.07 -0.82
CA ASP A 62 5.63 33.46 0.30
C ASP A 62 5.18 32.84 1.64
N GLU A 63 3.87 32.65 1.84
CA GLU A 63 3.32 31.98 3.03
C GLU A 63 3.72 30.50 3.10
N ASN A 64 3.74 29.80 1.95
CA ASN A 64 4.20 28.41 1.87
C ASN A 64 5.69 28.32 2.24
N ILE A 65 6.51 29.21 1.66
CA ILE A 65 7.95 29.23 1.92
C ILE A 65 8.23 29.54 3.39
N THR A 66 7.52 30.52 3.96
CA THR A 66 7.63 30.88 5.38
C THR A 66 7.31 29.70 6.29
N THR A 67 6.27 28.93 5.96
CA THR A 67 5.90 27.72 6.70
C THR A 67 7.01 26.67 6.69
N ILE A 68 7.59 26.39 5.51
CA ILE A 68 8.70 25.44 5.36
C ILE A 68 9.97 25.93 6.08
N MET A 69 10.26 27.22 5.99
CA MET A 69 11.41 27.84 6.66
C MET A 69 11.29 27.77 8.18
N LYS A 70 10.10 28.02 8.73
CA LYS A 70 9.81 27.85 10.16
C LYS A 70 10.05 26.40 10.60
N ALA A 71 9.54 25.45 9.83
CA ALA A 71 9.69 24.01 10.08
C ALA A 71 11.15 23.50 10.00
N LEU A 72 12.06 24.25 9.35
CA LEU A 72 13.49 23.96 9.33
C LEU A 72 14.21 24.35 10.63
N GLU A 73 13.73 25.39 11.30
CA GLU A 73 14.36 25.95 12.50
C GLU A 73 13.82 25.27 13.77
N GLU A 74 12.51 25.09 13.84
CA GLU A 74 11.79 24.50 14.98
C GLU A 74 10.89 23.32 14.58
N GLU A 75 10.55 22.50 15.57
CA GLU A 75 9.59 21.40 15.38
C GLU A 75 8.16 21.98 15.28
N THR A 76 7.42 21.51 14.30
CA THR A 76 6.07 21.95 13.95
C THR A 76 5.23 20.72 13.61
N GLU A 77 3.95 20.89 13.29
CA GLU A 77 3.07 19.78 12.89
C GLU A 77 3.58 19.02 11.64
N ILE A 78 4.41 19.68 10.82
CA ILE A 78 4.99 19.10 9.60
C ILE A 78 6.48 18.77 9.74
N SER A 79 7.09 18.95 10.92
CA SER A 79 8.51 18.70 11.12
C SER A 79 8.88 18.00 12.42
N VAL A 80 9.90 17.14 12.34
CA VAL A 80 10.43 16.38 13.48
C VAL A 80 11.95 16.26 13.39
N LYS A 81 12.66 16.37 14.52
CA LYS A 81 14.12 16.19 14.61
C LYS A 81 14.45 14.80 15.12
N VAL A 82 14.96 13.98 14.22
CA VAL A 82 15.18 12.55 14.46
C VAL A 82 16.67 12.30 14.69
N ASN A 83 17.00 11.50 15.70
CA ASN A 83 18.38 11.10 15.95
C ASN A 83 18.87 10.13 14.87
N LYS A 84 20.14 10.21 14.50
CA LYS A 84 20.76 9.32 13.53
C LYS A 84 20.55 7.85 13.84
N GLN A 85 20.66 7.46 15.12
CA GLN A 85 20.47 6.07 15.53
C GLN A 85 19.08 5.57 15.17
N GLU A 86 18.05 6.36 15.42
CA GLU A 86 16.67 6.03 15.05
C GLU A 86 16.50 5.90 13.52
N VAL A 87 17.17 6.76 12.74
CA VAL A 87 17.19 6.60 11.26
C VAL A 87 17.87 5.29 10.83
N LYS A 88 18.92 4.84 11.53
CA LYS A 88 19.57 3.54 11.26
C LYS A 88 18.66 2.37 11.60
N ASP A 89 17.97 2.45 12.73
CA ASP A 89 17.04 1.41 13.19
C ASP A 89 15.88 1.26 12.19
N ASN A 90 15.45 2.37 11.58
CA ASN A 90 14.48 2.44 10.48
C ASN A 90 15.07 2.16 9.08
N ASP A 91 16.14 1.35 8.99
CA ASP A 91 16.86 0.94 7.76
C ASP A 91 17.22 2.11 6.82
N TYR A 92 17.63 3.23 7.39
CA TYR A 92 18.02 4.44 6.67
C TYR A 92 16.89 4.97 5.76
N ASN A 93 15.63 4.81 6.18
CA ASN A 93 14.48 5.43 5.54
C ASN A 93 14.57 6.95 5.72
N LEU A 94 14.47 7.69 4.62
CA LEU A 94 14.54 9.16 4.62
C LEU A 94 13.19 9.81 4.32
N SER A 95 12.09 9.04 4.29
CA SER A 95 10.77 9.61 4.11
C SER A 95 10.31 10.30 5.40
N PRO A 96 9.92 11.58 5.37
CA PRO A 96 9.42 12.28 6.54
C PRO A 96 8.22 11.61 7.22
N ILE A 97 7.30 11.02 6.45
CA ILE A 97 6.10 10.35 6.99
C ILE A 97 6.44 9.25 8.00
N ARG A 98 7.62 8.61 7.86
CA ARG A 98 8.12 7.58 8.78
C ARG A 98 8.24 8.09 10.22
N TYR A 99 8.47 9.38 10.40
CA TYR A 99 8.87 9.96 11.68
C TYR A 99 7.85 10.96 12.24
N LEU A 100 6.94 11.47 11.41
CA LEU A 100 6.01 12.55 11.81
C LEU A 100 4.82 12.06 12.63
N VAL A 101 4.32 10.86 12.38
CA VAL A 101 3.12 10.33 13.05
C VAL A 101 3.54 9.32 14.11
N ASN A 102 3.21 9.57 15.38
CA ASN A 102 3.34 8.55 16.42
C ASN A 102 2.10 7.66 16.41
N ILE A 103 2.21 6.51 15.73
CA ILE A 103 1.10 5.56 15.65
C ILE A 103 1.00 4.70 16.90
N GLU A 104 2.11 4.42 17.57
CA GLU A 104 2.14 3.50 18.72
C GLU A 104 1.18 3.95 19.83
N ASP A 105 1.12 5.25 20.12
CA ASP A 105 0.23 5.81 21.16
C ASP A 105 -1.26 5.69 20.83
N ARG A 106 -1.61 5.45 19.56
CA ARG A 106 -2.99 5.31 19.08
C ARG A 106 -3.45 3.85 19.01
N LEU A 107 -2.53 2.90 19.18
CA LEU A 107 -2.84 1.47 19.13
C LEU A 107 -3.39 0.97 20.47
N VAL A 108 -4.42 0.14 20.42
CA VAL A 108 -5.03 -0.47 21.60
C VAL A 108 -4.53 -1.91 21.71
N SER A 109 -3.83 -2.25 22.79
CA SER A 109 -3.26 -3.59 23.03
C SER A 109 -2.55 -4.17 21.78
N PRO A 110 -1.53 -3.47 21.24
CA PRO A 110 -0.95 -3.80 19.95
C PRO A 110 -0.33 -5.21 19.92
N THR A 111 -0.59 -5.95 18.85
CA THR A 111 0.03 -7.24 18.55
C THR A 111 0.71 -7.20 17.18
N GLU A 112 1.92 -7.73 17.09
CA GLU A 112 2.64 -7.83 15.81
C GLU A 112 1.85 -8.66 14.79
N LEU A 113 1.79 -8.17 13.55
CA LEU A 113 1.08 -8.83 12.45
C LEU A 113 1.54 -10.27 12.24
N THR A 114 2.84 -10.50 12.42
CA THR A 114 3.49 -11.82 12.31
C THR A 114 2.95 -12.85 13.29
N ASN A 115 2.37 -12.44 14.41
CA ASN A 115 1.74 -13.35 15.37
C ASN A 115 0.32 -13.74 14.93
N ILE A 116 -0.31 -12.95 14.07
CA ILE A 116 -1.69 -13.14 13.59
C ILE A 116 -1.70 -13.90 12.25
N VAL A 117 -0.76 -13.58 11.35
CA VAL A 117 -0.74 -14.12 9.98
C VAL A 117 0.55 -14.85 9.62
N GLU A 118 0.41 -15.84 8.72
CA GLU A 118 1.50 -16.27 7.85
C GLU A 118 1.58 -15.30 6.67
N THR A 119 2.76 -14.70 6.47
CA THR A 119 3.03 -13.85 5.30
C THR A 119 3.71 -14.66 4.21
N ILE A 120 3.08 -14.76 3.04
CA ILE A 120 3.64 -15.44 1.88
C ILE A 120 3.92 -14.41 0.79
N ARG A 121 5.19 -14.14 0.52
CA ARG A 121 5.59 -13.26 -0.59
C ARG A 121 5.38 -13.97 -1.91
N GLY A 122 4.70 -13.32 -2.86
CA GLY A 122 4.50 -13.89 -4.20
C GLY A 122 5.80 -14.04 -4.99
N LYS A 123 5.69 -14.74 -6.13
CA LYS A 123 6.83 -15.01 -7.01
C LYS A 123 6.42 -14.75 -8.44
N ASP A 124 7.30 -14.08 -9.18
CA ASP A 124 7.04 -13.82 -10.59
C ASP A 124 7.16 -15.11 -11.41
N VAL A 125 6.23 -15.26 -12.34
CA VAL A 125 6.36 -16.21 -13.45
C VAL A 125 7.06 -15.46 -14.57
N SER A 126 8.23 -15.96 -15.00
CA SER A 126 8.98 -15.29 -16.06
C SER A 126 8.17 -15.26 -17.36
N LYS A 127 8.32 -14.20 -18.16
CA LYS A 127 7.65 -14.11 -19.46
C LYS A 127 7.95 -15.33 -20.35
N LYS A 128 9.21 -15.76 -20.39
CA LYS A 128 9.63 -16.96 -21.11
C LYS A 128 8.83 -18.20 -20.71
N ARG A 129 8.61 -18.39 -19.39
CA ARG A 129 7.83 -19.51 -18.86
C ARG A 129 6.36 -19.41 -19.26
N LEU A 130 5.78 -18.20 -19.26
CA LEU A 130 4.40 -17.98 -19.73
C LEU A 130 4.27 -18.29 -21.23
N ASP A 131 5.22 -17.84 -22.05
CA ASP A 131 5.24 -18.04 -23.50
C ASP A 131 5.39 -19.55 -23.85
N GLU A 132 6.24 -20.30 -23.12
CA GLU A 132 6.43 -21.75 -23.29
C GLU A 132 5.14 -22.55 -23.07
N GLU A 133 4.22 -22.02 -22.28
CA GLU A 133 2.98 -22.68 -21.83
C GLU A 133 1.73 -22.12 -22.52
N GLU A 134 1.89 -21.22 -23.49
CA GLU A 134 0.79 -20.52 -24.17
C GLU A 134 -0.17 -21.51 -24.86
N SER A 135 0.37 -22.57 -25.46
CA SER A 135 -0.40 -23.60 -26.17
C SER A 135 -1.09 -24.64 -25.28
N LYS A 136 -0.78 -24.69 -23.98
CA LYS A 136 -1.38 -25.65 -23.05
C LYS A 136 -2.73 -25.17 -22.51
N ASP A 137 -3.54 -26.14 -22.09
CA ASP A 137 -4.78 -25.91 -21.36
C ASP A 137 -4.55 -25.02 -20.14
N LYS A 138 -5.51 -24.12 -19.89
CA LYS A 138 -5.45 -23.15 -18.80
C LYS A 138 -6.17 -23.69 -17.58
N SER A 139 -5.53 -23.58 -16.44
CA SER A 139 -6.02 -24.13 -15.17
C SER A 139 -6.11 -23.11 -14.04
N GLY A 140 -5.68 -21.87 -14.28
CA GLY A 140 -5.73 -20.82 -13.29
C GLY A 140 -5.26 -19.48 -13.83
N TYR A 141 -5.00 -18.55 -12.93
CA TYR A 141 -4.60 -17.18 -13.27
C TYR A 141 -3.43 -16.66 -12.42
N LEU A 142 -2.63 -15.78 -13.01
CA LEU A 142 -1.63 -14.98 -12.31
C LEU A 142 -2.19 -13.59 -11.99
N LEU A 143 -2.20 -13.23 -10.71
CA LEU A 143 -2.67 -11.94 -10.22
C LEU A 143 -1.61 -10.84 -10.41
N ASN A 144 -1.97 -9.79 -11.16
CA ASN A 144 -1.14 -8.60 -11.38
C ASN A 144 -1.69 -7.37 -10.66
N LEU A 145 -0.86 -6.32 -10.55
CA LEU A 145 -1.24 -5.06 -9.90
C LEU A 145 -2.46 -4.38 -10.53
N SER A 146 -2.68 -4.56 -11.84
CA SER A 146 -3.84 -4.03 -12.56
C SER A 146 -5.15 -4.67 -12.15
N ASP A 147 -5.09 -5.89 -11.63
CA ASP A 147 -6.27 -6.71 -11.32
C ASP A 147 -6.78 -6.43 -9.90
N VAL A 148 -6.05 -5.65 -9.09
CA VAL A 148 -6.45 -5.29 -7.73
C VAL A 148 -6.78 -3.81 -7.67
N LYS A 149 -8.03 -3.48 -7.36
CA LYS A 149 -8.48 -2.09 -7.26
C LYS A 149 -9.64 -1.97 -6.28
N ASP A 150 -9.70 -0.85 -5.57
CA ASP A 150 -10.85 -0.48 -4.73
C ASP A 150 -11.23 -1.61 -3.75
N TYR A 151 -10.24 -2.19 -3.06
CA TYR A 151 -10.43 -3.29 -2.10
C TYR A 151 -10.84 -4.66 -2.68
N LYS A 152 -10.88 -4.77 -4.00
CA LYS A 152 -11.30 -5.96 -4.74
C LYS A 152 -10.20 -6.50 -5.67
N ILE A 153 -10.27 -7.80 -5.91
CA ILE A 153 -9.62 -8.47 -7.03
C ILE A 153 -10.64 -8.62 -8.17
N ASP A 154 -10.38 -7.94 -9.29
CA ASP A 154 -11.06 -8.19 -10.55
C ASP A 154 -10.57 -9.51 -11.15
N THR A 155 -11.39 -10.12 -12.01
CA THR A 155 -11.02 -11.36 -12.71
C THR A 155 -9.71 -11.16 -13.45
N PRO A 156 -8.62 -11.84 -13.06
CA PRO A 156 -7.32 -11.61 -13.68
C PRO A 156 -7.33 -12.06 -15.14
N LYS A 157 -6.53 -11.39 -15.98
CA LYS A 157 -6.49 -11.69 -17.42
C LYS A 157 -5.40 -12.69 -17.80
N GLN A 158 -4.32 -12.75 -17.01
CA GLN A 158 -3.17 -13.60 -17.31
C GLN A 158 -3.46 -15.04 -16.90
N GLN A 159 -3.86 -15.86 -17.86
CA GLN A 159 -4.07 -17.30 -17.66
C GLN A 159 -2.74 -18.06 -17.54
N ILE A 160 -2.76 -19.16 -16.79
CA ILE A 160 -1.61 -20.06 -16.57
C ILE A 160 -2.03 -21.53 -16.76
N SER A 161 -1.07 -22.38 -17.10
CA SER A 161 -1.26 -23.83 -17.24
C SER A 161 -1.24 -24.54 -15.88
N GLN A 162 -1.69 -25.80 -15.85
CA GLN A 162 -1.58 -26.66 -14.66
C GLN A 162 -0.13 -26.79 -14.17
N ASP A 163 0.83 -26.95 -15.08
CA ASP A 163 2.25 -27.09 -14.71
C ASP A 163 2.79 -25.88 -13.94
N ILE A 164 2.37 -24.66 -14.31
CA ILE A 164 2.72 -23.45 -13.56
C ILE A 164 2.02 -23.45 -12.21
N LEU A 165 0.73 -23.83 -12.16
CA LEU A 165 -0.03 -23.88 -10.92
C LEU A 165 0.61 -24.83 -9.90
N ASP A 166 1.04 -26.02 -10.34
CA ASP A 166 1.72 -27.01 -9.50
C ASP A 166 3.11 -26.50 -9.04
N GLU A 167 3.90 -25.89 -9.93
CA GLU A 167 5.21 -25.32 -9.60
C GLU A 167 5.08 -24.15 -8.59
N TYR A 168 3.98 -23.40 -8.65
CA TYR A 168 3.73 -22.19 -7.86
C TYR A 168 2.65 -22.39 -6.78
N GLU A 169 2.31 -23.62 -6.41
CA GLU A 169 1.21 -23.97 -5.50
C GLU A 169 1.28 -23.21 -4.16
N ARG A 170 2.49 -22.97 -3.64
CA ARG A 170 2.72 -22.20 -2.40
C ARG A 170 2.11 -20.78 -2.45
N TYR A 171 1.99 -20.20 -3.64
CA TYR A 171 1.48 -18.85 -3.87
C TYR A 171 -0.01 -18.82 -4.24
N LEU A 172 -0.69 -19.97 -4.15
CA LEU A 172 -2.12 -20.11 -4.41
C LEU A 172 -2.94 -19.42 -3.31
N LEU A 173 -3.84 -18.56 -3.75
CA LEU A 173 -4.80 -17.86 -2.91
C LEU A 173 -5.89 -18.82 -2.43
N LYS A 174 -6.24 -18.69 -1.17
CA LYS A 174 -7.35 -19.40 -0.50
C LYS A 174 -8.46 -18.41 -0.15
N PRO A 175 -9.69 -18.90 0.08
CA PRO A 175 -10.76 -18.03 0.57
C PRO A 175 -10.32 -17.29 1.84
N LYS A 176 -10.70 -16.02 1.93
CA LYS A 176 -10.40 -15.10 3.04
C LYS A 176 -8.92 -14.74 3.23
N ASP A 177 -8.04 -15.15 2.34
CA ASP A 177 -6.70 -14.57 2.26
C ASP A 177 -6.80 -13.05 2.01
N ILE A 178 -5.92 -12.28 2.63
CA ILE A 178 -5.78 -10.86 2.34
C ILE A 178 -4.55 -10.66 1.47
N VAL A 179 -4.72 -9.98 0.34
CA VAL A 179 -3.64 -9.62 -0.57
C VAL A 179 -3.22 -8.18 -0.31
N LEU A 180 -1.93 -7.96 -0.02
CA LEU A 180 -1.33 -6.65 0.23
C LEU A 180 -0.24 -6.38 -0.79
N SER A 181 -0.25 -5.23 -1.47
CA SER A 181 0.83 -4.87 -2.38
C SER A 181 2.15 -4.64 -1.64
N THR A 182 3.20 -5.28 -2.13
CA THR A 182 4.59 -5.09 -1.70
C THR A 182 5.26 -3.96 -2.47
N ARG A 183 4.92 -3.81 -3.75
CA ARG A 183 5.51 -2.83 -4.66
C ARG A 183 4.41 -2.26 -5.55
N SER A 184 4.05 -1.00 -5.36
CA SER A 184 3.00 -0.35 -6.15
C SER A 184 3.07 1.18 -6.08
N SER A 185 2.46 1.89 -7.03
CA SER A 185 2.26 3.34 -6.93
C SER A 185 1.34 3.69 -5.77
N ASP A 186 0.26 2.92 -5.64
CA ASP A 186 -0.76 3.11 -4.63
C ASP A 186 -0.87 1.85 -3.78
N LEU A 187 -1.13 2.01 -2.48
CA LEU A 187 -1.39 0.90 -1.59
C LEU A 187 -2.62 0.11 -2.07
N LYS A 188 -2.46 -1.19 -2.31
CA LYS A 188 -3.54 -2.08 -2.71
C LYS A 188 -3.71 -3.16 -1.63
N ILE A 189 -4.91 -3.25 -1.09
CA ILE A 189 -5.32 -4.26 -0.12
C ILE A 189 -6.60 -4.87 -0.67
N ALA A 190 -6.76 -6.18 -0.67
CA ALA A 190 -8.01 -6.84 -1.06
C ALA A 190 -8.18 -8.16 -0.32
N ILE A 191 -9.43 -8.58 -0.11
CA ILE A 191 -9.75 -9.88 0.50
C ILE A 191 -10.27 -10.85 -0.57
N VAL A 192 -9.80 -12.09 -0.52
CA VAL A 192 -10.13 -13.12 -1.50
C VAL A 192 -11.50 -13.72 -1.18
N THR A 193 -12.40 -13.70 -2.15
CA THR A 193 -13.73 -14.32 -2.02
C THR A 193 -13.68 -15.81 -2.37
N GLU A 194 -14.66 -16.56 -1.86
CA GLU A 194 -14.87 -17.98 -2.20
C GLU A 194 -14.97 -18.21 -3.72
N SER A 195 -15.62 -17.30 -4.45
CA SER A 195 -15.76 -17.43 -5.90
C SER A 195 -14.42 -17.27 -6.61
N LEU A 196 -13.59 -16.31 -6.18
CA LEU A 196 -12.28 -16.10 -6.79
C LEU A 196 -11.33 -17.25 -6.49
N ALA A 197 -11.31 -17.76 -5.25
CA ALA A 197 -10.42 -18.86 -4.88
C ALA A 197 -10.61 -20.11 -5.77
N LYS A 198 -11.82 -20.35 -6.29
CA LYS A 198 -12.13 -21.46 -7.20
C LYS A 198 -11.47 -21.34 -8.58
N ASP A 199 -11.05 -20.13 -8.97
CA ASP A 199 -10.40 -19.87 -10.25
C ASP A 199 -8.88 -20.12 -10.21
N ASN A 200 -8.34 -20.70 -9.12
CA ASN A 200 -6.92 -21.01 -8.94
C ASN A 200 -5.98 -19.82 -9.23
N LEU A 201 -6.00 -18.81 -8.35
CA LEU A 201 -5.16 -17.62 -8.50
C LEU A 201 -3.84 -17.77 -7.74
N ILE A 202 -2.72 -17.54 -8.44
CA ILE A 202 -1.42 -17.34 -7.81
C ILE A 202 -1.01 -15.86 -7.85
N ILE A 203 -0.20 -15.41 -6.89
CA ILE A 203 0.27 -14.01 -6.83
C ILE A 203 1.69 -13.80 -7.36
N SER A 204 1.89 -12.68 -8.07
CA SER A 204 3.20 -12.18 -8.47
C SER A 204 4.00 -11.59 -7.29
N SER A 205 5.28 -11.28 -7.50
CA SER A 205 6.17 -10.74 -6.46
C SER A 205 5.80 -9.34 -5.95
N ASN A 206 4.83 -8.69 -6.62
CA ASN A 206 4.28 -7.40 -6.24
C ASN A 206 3.30 -7.48 -5.07
N PHE A 207 2.96 -8.68 -4.59
CA PHE A 207 2.02 -8.89 -3.50
C PHE A 207 2.60 -9.79 -2.40
N ASN A 208 2.01 -9.64 -1.21
CA ASN A 208 2.07 -10.59 -0.12
C ASN A 208 0.67 -11.14 0.14
N ILE A 209 0.58 -12.44 0.42
CA ILE A 209 -0.59 -13.05 1.06
C ILE A 209 -0.42 -12.87 2.57
N LEU A 210 -1.45 -12.36 3.23
CA LEU A 210 -1.61 -12.39 4.68
C LEU A 210 -2.70 -13.42 4.98
N ARG A 211 -2.27 -14.59 5.47
CA ARG A 211 -3.16 -15.70 5.80
C ARG A 211 -3.25 -15.85 7.31
N ILE A 212 -4.44 -15.73 7.87
CA ILE A 212 -4.68 -15.93 9.31
C ILE A 212 -4.17 -17.31 9.74
N LYS A 213 -3.42 -17.37 10.85
CA LYS A 213 -2.83 -18.62 11.37
C LYS A 213 -3.79 -19.48 12.18
N ASP A 214 -4.66 -18.83 12.96
CA ASP A 214 -5.60 -19.47 13.87
C ASP A 214 -6.93 -18.70 13.95
N ASP A 215 -7.96 -19.31 14.52
CA ASP A 215 -9.30 -18.73 14.55
C ASP A 215 -9.47 -17.61 15.61
N LYS A 216 -8.38 -17.12 16.22
CA LYS A 216 -8.48 -16.07 17.24
C LYS A 216 -8.77 -14.69 16.66
N VAL A 217 -8.44 -14.47 15.39
CA VAL A 217 -8.64 -13.19 14.72
C VAL A 217 -9.36 -13.43 13.41
N SER A 218 -10.55 -12.84 13.27
CA SER A 218 -11.29 -12.91 12.02
C SER A 218 -10.51 -12.24 10.89
N PRO A 219 -10.42 -12.86 9.68
CA PRO A 219 -9.88 -12.19 8.49
C PRO A 219 -10.57 -10.86 8.20
N TYR A 220 -11.87 -10.74 8.47
CA TYR A 220 -12.62 -9.49 8.26
C TYR A 220 -12.27 -8.42 9.29
N TYR A 221 -11.97 -8.80 10.54
CA TYR A 221 -11.45 -7.86 11.53
C TYR A 221 -10.08 -7.32 11.10
N LEU A 222 -9.16 -8.21 10.72
CA LEU A 222 -7.84 -7.81 10.24
C LEU A 222 -7.95 -6.92 9.00
N PHE A 223 -8.84 -7.27 8.07
CA PHE A 223 -9.11 -6.46 6.88
C PHE A 223 -9.67 -5.08 7.23
N ALA A 224 -10.59 -4.99 8.20
CA ALA A 224 -11.11 -3.72 8.71
C ALA A 224 -9.99 -2.86 9.30
N PHE A 225 -9.09 -3.47 10.09
CA PHE A 225 -7.96 -2.75 10.65
C PHE A 225 -6.98 -2.28 9.57
N LEU A 226 -6.59 -3.15 8.63
CA LEU A 226 -5.65 -2.82 7.54
C LEU A 226 -6.15 -1.69 6.64
N THR A 227 -7.48 -1.58 6.46
CA THR A 227 -8.14 -0.55 5.63
C THR A 227 -8.55 0.69 6.41
N SER A 228 -8.46 0.68 7.75
CA SER A 228 -8.71 1.84 8.60
C SER A 228 -7.65 2.94 8.41
N GLU A 229 -7.96 4.15 8.85
CA GLU A 229 -7.05 5.30 8.78
C GLU A 229 -5.69 5.00 9.43
N ILE A 230 -5.70 4.53 10.68
CA ILE A 230 -4.49 4.16 11.42
C ILE A 230 -3.73 3.00 10.75
N GLY A 231 -4.45 2.02 10.19
CA GLY A 231 -3.84 0.88 9.51
C GLY A 231 -3.14 1.29 8.22
N VAL A 232 -3.76 2.17 7.42
CA VAL A 232 -3.19 2.72 6.19
C VAL A 232 -2.01 3.63 6.50
N GLU A 233 -2.09 4.47 7.54
CA GLU A 233 -0.98 5.31 7.99
C GLU A 233 0.24 4.47 8.38
N GLN A 234 0.06 3.38 9.15
CA GLN A 234 1.15 2.46 9.46
C GLN A 234 1.78 1.90 8.19
N LEU A 235 0.97 1.38 7.26
CA LEU A 235 1.50 0.84 6.00
C LEU A 235 2.31 1.89 5.24
N LYS A 236 1.84 3.14 5.18
CA LYS A 236 2.58 4.26 4.55
C LYS A 236 3.91 4.56 5.26
N GLN A 237 3.97 4.49 6.60
CA GLN A 237 5.24 4.65 7.33
C GLN A 237 6.22 3.50 7.07
N LEU A 238 5.72 2.31 6.78
CA LEU A 238 6.56 1.15 6.42
C LEU A 238 7.06 1.20 4.97
N MET A 239 6.45 2.04 4.13
CA MET A 239 6.82 2.19 2.72
C MET A 239 8.10 2.99 2.52
N THR A 240 8.79 2.66 1.43
CA THR A 240 9.93 3.42 0.89
C THR A 240 9.73 3.70 -0.59
N GLY A 241 10.32 4.78 -1.10
CA GLY A 241 10.14 5.22 -2.48
C GLY A 241 9.09 6.33 -2.60
N THR A 242 9.15 7.10 -3.67
CA THR A 242 8.26 8.26 -3.90
C THR A 242 7.21 8.00 -4.97
N VAL A 243 7.60 7.31 -6.05
CA VAL A 243 6.70 6.96 -7.16
C VAL A 243 6.25 5.51 -7.11
N ILE A 244 7.17 4.61 -6.73
CA ILE A 244 6.88 3.21 -6.49
C ILE A 244 7.19 2.95 -5.03
N ASN A 245 6.13 2.75 -4.26
CA ASN A 245 6.20 2.45 -2.86
C ASN A 245 6.54 0.98 -2.67
N VAL A 246 7.48 0.70 -1.78
CA VAL A 246 7.94 -0.64 -1.45
C VAL A 246 7.81 -0.87 0.04
N ILE A 247 7.05 -1.90 0.42
CA ILE A 247 7.03 -2.45 1.78
C ILE A 247 7.99 -3.65 1.81
N SER A 248 9.06 -3.55 2.60
CA SER A 248 9.97 -4.69 2.76
C SER A 248 9.36 -5.75 3.69
N GLN A 249 9.80 -7.01 3.55
CA GLN A 249 9.40 -8.08 4.47
C GLN A 249 9.79 -7.74 5.93
N LYS A 250 10.97 -7.16 6.14
CA LYS A 250 11.41 -6.72 7.48
C LYS A 250 10.49 -5.64 8.04
N SER A 251 10.16 -4.63 7.24
CA SER A 251 9.29 -3.53 7.67
C SER A 251 7.87 -4.01 7.98
N LEU A 252 7.34 -4.96 7.20
CA LEU A 252 6.01 -5.52 7.47
C LEU A 252 5.92 -6.27 8.81
N GLN A 253 7.06 -6.78 9.33
CA GLN A 253 7.11 -7.41 10.65
C GLN A 253 6.92 -6.41 11.79
N GLU A 254 7.19 -5.12 11.55
CA GLU A 254 6.99 -4.04 12.53
C GLU A 254 5.52 -3.59 12.60
N TYR A 255 4.67 -4.01 11.66
CA TYR A 255 3.25 -3.66 11.64
C TYR A 255 2.53 -4.26 12.85
N LYS A 256 1.74 -3.44 13.54
CA LYS A 256 0.98 -3.85 14.72
C LYS A 256 -0.51 -3.65 14.50
N VAL A 257 -1.28 -4.64 14.94
CA VAL A 257 -2.74 -4.64 14.91
C VAL A 257 -3.25 -4.32 16.31
N SER A 258 -4.17 -3.36 16.42
CA SER A 258 -4.88 -3.14 17.69
C SER A 258 -5.72 -4.36 18.01
N MET A 259 -5.62 -4.87 19.23
CA MET A 259 -6.44 -5.98 19.72
C MET A 259 -7.50 -5.45 20.68
N LEU A 260 -8.70 -5.23 20.15
CA LEU A 260 -9.86 -4.84 20.96
C LEU A 260 -10.38 -6.05 21.75
N ASP A 261 -11.36 -5.84 22.63
CA ASP A 261 -12.07 -6.97 23.26
C ASP A 261 -12.77 -7.85 22.22
N GLU A 262 -12.97 -9.12 22.56
CA GLU A 262 -13.48 -10.16 21.66
C GLU A 262 -14.84 -9.81 21.04
N GLU A 263 -15.78 -9.32 21.86
CA GLU A 263 -17.11 -8.88 21.41
C GLU A 263 -16.98 -7.76 20.36
N THR A 264 -16.16 -6.74 20.63
CA THR A 264 -15.94 -5.64 19.68
C THR A 264 -15.25 -6.11 18.39
N GLN A 265 -14.31 -7.07 18.48
CA GLN A 265 -13.68 -7.65 17.29
C GLN A 265 -14.69 -8.40 16.42
N GLU A 266 -15.56 -9.21 17.02
CA GLU A 266 -16.62 -9.93 16.33
C GLU A 266 -17.62 -8.98 15.67
N ASP A 267 -18.03 -7.93 16.38
CA ASP A 267 -18.93 -6.90 15.90
C ASP A 267 -18.38 -6.18 14.66
N ILE A 268 -17.10 -5.80 14.69
CA ILE A 268 -16.40 -5.17 13.56
C ILE A 268 -16.26 -6.14 12.40
N ALA A 269 -15.89 -7.40 12.67
CA ALA A 269 -15.76 -8.42 11.64
C ALA A 269 -17.07 -8.67 10.90
N PHE A 270 -18.17 -8.79 11.65
CA PHE A 270 -19.50 -8.98 11.09
C PHE A 270 -19.93 -7.81 10.21
N LYS A 271 -19.81 -6.57 10.72
CA LYS A 271 -20.12 -5.35 9.95
C LYS A 271 -19.26 -5.24 8.69
N MET A 272 -17.97 -5.56 8.78
CA MET A 272 -17.06 -5.53 7.62
C MET A 272 -17.46 -6.58 6.56
N GLU A 273 -17.86 -7.78 6.98
CA GLU A 273 -18.35 -8.80 6.05
C GLU A 273 -19.64 -8.35 5.34
N GLU A 274 -20.60 -7.79 6.07
CA GLU A 274 -21.84 -7.25 5.49
C GLU A 274 -21.58 -6.12 4.49
N GLU A 275 -20.75 -5.14 4.85
CA GLU A 275 -20.37 -4.01 3.99
C GLU A 275 -19.68 -4.48 2.71
N LEU A 276 -18.80 -5.49 2.80
CA LEU A 276 -18.16 -6.09 1.62
C LEU A 276 -19.19 -6.77 0.72
N LEU A 277 -20.14 -7.54 1.27
CA LEU A 277 -21.19 -8.17 0.49
C LEU A 277 -22.04 -7.13 -0.24
N GLU A 278 -22.42 -6.04 0.44
CA GLU A 278 -23.18 -4.96 -0.18
C GLU A 278 -22.37 -4.26 -1.28
N TYR A 279 -21.10 -3.95 -1.00
CA TYR A 279 -20.15 -3.39 -1.97
C TYR A 279 -20.04 -4.24 -3.25
N TYR A 280 -19.84 -5.55 -3.12
CA TYR A 280 -19.80 -6.46 -4.26
C TYR A 280 -21.13 -6.51 -5.03
N SER A 281 -22.26 -6.37 -4.32
CA SER A 281 -23.58 -6.28 -4.96
C SER A 281 -23.71 -5.02 -5.83
N TYR A 282 -23.20 -3.87 -5.35
CA TYR A 282 -23.19 -2.63 -6.11
C TYR A 282 -22.29 -2.71 -7.33
N LEU A 283 -21.10 -3.30 -7.19
CA LEU A 283 -20.21 -3.51 -8.32
C LEU A 283 -20.86 -4.38 -9.41
N LYS A 284 -21.60 -5.42 -9.02
CA LYS A 284 -22.37 -6.24 -9.98
C LYS A 284 -23.44 -5.43 -10.69
N LYS A 285 -24.18 -4.57 -9.97
CA LYS A 285 -25.16 -3.64 -10.57
C LYS A 285 -24.50 -2.68 -11.56
N VAL A 286 -23.35 -2.10 -11.19
CA VAL A 286 -22.57 -1.20 -12.06
C VAL A 286 -22.08 -1.93 -13.31
N LYS A 287 -21.57 -3.16 -13.17
CA LYS A 287 -21.15 -3.99 -14.30
C LYS A 287 -22.31 -4.25 -15.26
N ASN A 288 -23.45 -4.73 -14.75
CA ASN A 288 -24.65 -4.97 -15.55
C ASN A 288 -25.13 -3.70 -16.26
N PHE A 289 -25.06 -2.54 -15.59
CA PHE A 289 -25.43 -1.27 -16.19
C PHE A 289 -24.48 -0.87 -17.33
N LYS A 290 -23.16 -1.03 -17.15
CA LYS A 290 -22.16 -0.78 -18.19
C LYS A 290 -22.32 -1.68 -19.41
N GLU A 291 -22.73 -2.93 -19.21
CA GLU A 291 -23.00 -3.88 -20.31
C GLU A 291 -24.29 -3.52 -21.07
N LYS A 292 -25.32 -3.01 -20.38
CA LYS A 292 -26.58 -2.56 -21.00
C LYS A 292 -26.44 -1.27 -21.80
N LEU A 293 -25.62 -0.32 -21.34
CA LEU A 293 -25.53 1.01 -21.96
C LEU A 293 -25.28 0.99 -23.48
N PRO A 294 -24.30 0.24 -24.02
CA PRO A 294 -24.09 0.13 -25.47
C PRO A 294 -25.25 -0.57 -26.18
N GLN A 295 -25.93 -1.51 -25.51
CA GLN A 295 -27.02 -2.29 -26.10
C GLN A 295 -28.29 -1.44 -26.27
N LEU A 296 -28.50 -0.40 -25.47
CA LEU A 296 -29.69 0.45 -25.57
C LEU A 296 -29.86 1.10 -26.94
N PHE A 297 -28.77 1.45 -27.63
CA PHE A 297 -28.87 1.99 -29.00
C PHE A 297 -29.33 0.91 -29.99
N ASN A 298 -28.73 -0.28 -29.88
CA ASN A 298 -28.99 -1.41 -30.79
C ASN A 298 -30.37 -2.04 -30.56
N GLU A 299 -30.83 -2.11 -29.31
CA GLU A 299 -32.16 -2.58 -28.92
C GLU A 299 -33.28 -1.66 -29.42
N ASN A 300 -32.96 -0.41 -29.78
CA ASN A 300 -33.90 0.57 -30.32
C ASN A 300 -33.71 0.81 -31.83
N GLY A 301 -33.06 -0.11 -32.54
CA GLY A 301 -32.97 -0.11 -34.00
C GLY A 301 -31.89 0.81 -34.58
N GLY A 302 -30.93 1.26 -33.77
CA GLY A 302 -29.68 1.85 -34.27
C GLY A 302 -28.65 0.77 -34.62
N GLU A 303 -27.88 0.94 -35.70
CA GLU A 303 -26.70 0.12 -36.00
C GLU A 303 -25.47 0.51 -35.17
#